data_AF-F3G5W4-F1
#
_entry.id   AF-F3G5W4-F1
#
_cell.length_a   1.000
_cell.length_b   1.000
_cell.length_c   1.000
_cell.angle_alpha   90.00
_cell.angle_beta   90.00
_cell.angle_gamma   90.00
#
_symmetry.space_group_name_H-M   'P 1'
#
loop_
_entity.id
_entity.type
_entity.pdbx_description
1 polymer ?
#
loop_
_entity_poly.entity_id
_entity_poly.type
_entity_poly.pdbx_seq_one_letter_code
_entity_poly.pdbx_strand_id
1 'polypeptide(L)'
;IDVLILGMGDDGHTASLFPNSPNLSEALDLQGERRCLPMLAPSVPHQRLTLTRRLLASARSPILSVSGQAKLDTLRTALAGDDLAEMPVRAFLNPSLEIYWCP
;
A
#
# COMPACT_ATOMS: atom_id res chain seq x y z
N ILE A 1 -9.18 12.66 1.23
CA ILE A 1 -10.01 11.73 0.42
C ILE A 1 -11.20 11.33 1.29
N ASP A 2 -12.44 11.23 0.79
CA ASP A 2 -13.54 10.80 1.66
C ASP A 2 -13.49 9.29 1.93
N VAL A 3 -13.39 8.47 0.88
CA VAL A 3 -13.24 7.01 0.98
C VAL A 3 -12.05 6.55 0.14
N LEU A 4 -11.19 5.72 0.72
CA LEU A 4 -10.05 5.10 0.06
C LEU A 4 -10.18 3.57 0.18
N ILE A 5 -10.25 2.87 -0.96
CA ILE A 5 -10.22 1.41 -1.00
C ILE A 5 -8.87 0.99 -1.58
N LEU A 6 -8.09 0.28 -0.77
CA LEU A 6 -6.80 -0.31 -1.13
C LEU A 6 -6.96 -1.81 -1.38
N GLY A 7 -6.15 -2.33 -2.29
CA GLY A 7 -5.86 -3.76 -2.41
C GLY A 7 -4.46 -4.07 -1.89
N MET A 8 -4.06 -5.34 -1.93
CA MET A 8 -2.71 -5.78 -1.53
C MET A 8 -2.16 -6.86 -2.47
N GLY A 9 -0.91 -6.71 -2.90
CA GLY A 9 -0.14 -7.73 -3.61
C GLY A 9 0.35 -8.86 -2.71
N ASP A 10 0.82 -9.97 -3.30
CA ASP A 10 1.41 -11.07 -2.53
C ASP A 10 2.80 -10.71 -1.99
N ASP A 11 3.39 -9.65 -2.56
CA ASP A 11 4.61 -8.97 -2.12
C ASP A 11 4.34 -7.86 -1.08
N GLY A 12 3.11 -7.74 -0.58
CA GLY A 12 2.74 -6.70 0.39
C GLY A 12 2.67 -5.28 -0.18
N HIS A 13 2.75 -5.09 -1.51
CA HIS A 13 2.50 -3.78 -2.12
C HIS A 13 1.03 -3.38 -1.95
N THR A 14 0.78 -2.08 -1.93
CA THR A 14 -0.56 -1.52 -2.11
C THR A 14 -0.52 -0.32 -3.06
N ALA A 15 -1.65 0.04 -3.66
CA ALA A 15 -1.70 0.99 -4.78
C ALA A 15 -0.65 0.65 -5.86
N SER A 16 0.38 1.47 -6.02
CA SER A 16 1.58 1.12 -6.82
C SER A 16 2.86 1.39 -6.04
N LEU A 17 2.77 1.29 -4.71
CA LEU A 17 3.88 1.35 -3.78
C LEU A 17 4.51 -0.04 -3.71
N PHE A 18 5.37 -0.36 -4.68
CA PHE A 18 6.06 -1.66 -4.76
C PHE A 18 7.35 -1.65 -3.95
N PRO A 19 7.67 -2.75 -3.25
CA PRO A 19 9.01 -2.98 -2.72
C PRO A 19 10.07 -2.77 -3.82
N ASN A 20 11.22 -2.19 -3.46
CA ASN A 20 12.35 -1.91 -4.35
C ASN A 20 12.08 -0.96 -5.55
N SER A 21 10.91 -0.33 -5.65
CA SER A 21 10.68 0.72 -6.65
C SER A 21 11.57 1.94 -6.33
N PRO A 22 12.22 2.58 -7.32
CA PRO A 22 13.22 3.63 -7.09
C PRO A 22 12.70 4.85 -6.32
N ASN A 23 11.40 5.17 -6.45
CA ASN A 23 10.77 6.31 -5.78
C ASN A 23 10.01 5.91 -4.50
N LEU A 24 10.15 4.67 -4.02
CA LEU A 24 9.36 4.17 -2.89
C LEU A 24 9.57 4.99 -1.62
N SER A 25 10.84 5.28 -1.27
CA SER A 25 11.15 6.05 -0.06
C SER A 25 10.46 7.41 -0.06
N GLU A 26 10.49 8.10 -1.20
CA GLU A 26 9.83 9.38 -1.36
C GLU A 26 8.30 9.28 -1.38
N ALA A 27 7.76 8.22 -2.02
CA ALA A 27 6.33 7.97 -2.05
C ALA A 27 5.76 7.62 -0.66
N LEU A 28 6.59 7.10 0.25
CA LEU A 28 6.24 6.76 1.62
C LEU A 28 6.46 7.91 2.62
N ASP A 29 7.11 9.01 2.22
CA ASP A 29 7.35 10.15 3.09
C ASP A 29 6.05 10.91 3.39
N LEU A 30 5.75 11.08 4.69
CA LEU A 30 4.59 11.83 5.16
C LEU A 30 4.80 13.35 5.06
N GLN A 31 6.04 13.82 4.97
CA GLN A 31 6.39 15.23 4.81
C GLN A 31 6.52 15.65 3.35
N GLY A 32 6.48 14.71 2.40
CA GLY A 32 6.60 14.99 0.97
C GLY A 32 5.48 15.88 0.42
N GLU A 33 5.81 16.76 -0.53
CA GLU A 33 4.83 17.68 -1.14
C GLU A 33 4.15 17.13 -2.38
N ARG A 34 4.77 16.15 -3.05
CA ARG A 34 4.25 15.55 -4.27
C ARG A 34 3.01 14.70 -3.97
N ARG A 35 1.99 14.85 -4.83
CA ARG A 35 0.73 14.10 -4.73
C ARG A 35 0.80 12.74 -5.42
N CYS A 36 1.63 12.63 -6.45
CA CYS A 36 1.85 11.39 -7.17
C CYS A 36 3.30 11.26 -7.63
N LEU A 37 3.73 10.03 -7.87
CA LEU A 37 5.08 9.68 -8.31
C LEU A 37 5.04 8.53 -9.33
N PRO A 38 5.95 8.52 -10.32
CA PRO A 38 6.14 7.35 -11.18
C PRO A 38 6.75 6.21 -10.36
N MET A 39 6.31 4.99 -10.63
CA MET A 39 6.77 3.77 -9.95
C MET A 39 7.08 2.67 -10.97
N LEU A 40 7.91 1.73 -10.56
CA LEU A 40 8.20 0.52 -11.34
C LEU A 40 7.65 -0.70 -10.60
N ALA A 41 6.72 -1.41 -11.23
CA ALA A 41 6.23 -2.70 -10.79
C ALA A 41 7.23 -3.81 -11.14
N PRO A 42 7.33 -4.88 -10.34
CA PRO A 42 8.18 -6.03 -10.64
C PRO A 42 7.69 -6.83 -11.86
N SER A 43 6.42 -6.65 -12.25
CA SER A 43 5.78 -7.34 -13.38
C SER A 43 5.19 -6.36 -14.40
N VAL A 44 5.01 -6.84 -15.63
CA VAL A 44 4.44 -6.06 -16.74
C VAL A 44 2.94 -5.79 -16.53
N PRO A 45 2.45 -4.57 -16.84
CA PRO A 45 3.21 -3.39 -17.27
C PRO A 45 4.00 -2.76 -16.11
N HIS A 46 5.29 -2.52 -16.35
CA HIS A 46 6.24 -2.05 -15.34
C HIS A 46 5.98 -0.60 -14.91
N GLN A 47 5.75 0.30 -15.85
CA GLN A 47 5.54 1.71 -15.54
C GLN A 47 4.17 1.91 -14.90
N ARG A 48 4.18 2.50 -13.70
CA ARG A 48 2.97 2.85 -12.94
C ARG A 48 3.04 4.30 -12.48
N LEU A 49 1.89 4.82 -12.10
CA LEU A 49 1.76 6.07 -11.38
C LEU A 49 1.08 5.76 -10.04
N THR A 50 1.59 6.29 -8.94
CA THR A 50 1.01 6.09 -7.62
C THR A 50 0.69 7.42 -6.95
N LEU A 51 -0.35 7.44 -6.12
CA LEU A 51 -0.56 8.53 -5.17
C LEU A 51 0.37 8.31 -3.96
N THR A 52 0.90 9.39 -3.40
CA THR A 52 1.83 9.28 -2.27
C THR A 52 1.11 8.88 -0.98
N ARG A 53 1.85 8.29 -0.04
CA ARG A 53 1.34 7.92 1.28
C ARG A 53 0.70 9.12 1.98
N ARG A 54 1.31 10.30 1.94
CA ARG A 54 0.75 11.52 2.52
C ARG A 54 -0.67 11.80 2.00
N LEU A 55 -0.89 11.69 0.69
CA LEU A 55 -2.21 11.92 0.10
C LEU A 55 -3.18 10.79 0.46
N LEU A 56 -2.76 9.53 0.37
CA LEU A 56 -3.58 8.36 0.69
C LEU A 56 -3.98 8.34 2.18
N ALA A 57 -3.07 8.68 3.09
CA ALA A 57 -3.31 8.76 4.53
C ALA A 57 -4.26 9.92 4.93
N SER A 58 -4.60 10.82 4.01
CA SER A 58 -5.64 11.86 4.22
C SER A 58 -7.08 11.33 4.05
N ALA A 59 -7.25 10.02 3.86
CA ALA A 59 -8.55 9.39 3.72
C ALA A 59 -9.34 9.43 5.04
N ARG A 60 -10.61 9.82 4.99
CA ARG A 60 -11.51 9.80 6.16
C ARG A 60 -11.98 8.38 6.50
N SER A 61 -12.19 7.54 5.47
CA SER A 61 -12.52 6.12 5.60
C SER A 61 -11.57 5.28 4.74
N PRO A 62 -10.44 4.81 5.32
CA PRO A 62 -9.54 3.89 4.64
C PRO A 62 -9.99 2.44 4.83
N ILE A 63 -10.04 1.70 3.72
CA ILE A 63 -10.44 0.30 3.66
C ILE A 63 -9.36 -0.49 2.93
N LEU A 64 -9.00 -1.65 3.47
CA LEU A 64 -8.22 -2.67 2.77
C LEU A 64 -9.13 -3.84 2.40
N SER A 65 -9.29 -4.09 1.10
CA SER A 65 -10.08 -5.19 0.57
C SER A 65 -9.18 -6.23 -0.08
N VAL A 66 -9.23 -7.46 0.44
CA VAL A 66 -8.39 -8.58 -0.01
C VAL A 66 -9.21 -9.87 -0.12
N SER A 67 -8.85 -10.77 -1.04
CA SER A 67 -9.57 -12.02 -1.28
C SER A 67 -8.61 -13.18 -1.49
N GLY A 68 -9.01 -14.36 -1.03
CA GLY A 68 -8.23 -15.58 -1.17
C GLY A 68 -7.29 -15.84 0.00
N GLN A 69 -6.97 -17.11 0.21
CA GLN A 69 -6.11 -17.55 1.30
C GLN A 69 -4.69 -16.97 1.21
N ALA A 70 -4.12 -16.90 0.01
CA ALA A 70 -2.78 -16.33 -0.22
C ALA A 70 -2.68 -14.87 0.28
N LYS A 71 -3.74 -14.07 0.07
CA LYS A 71 -3.79 -12.70 0.58
C LYS A 71 -3.97 -12.62 2.09
N LEU A 72 -4.74 -13.54 2.68
CA LEU A 72 -4.86 -13.61 4.13
C LEU A 72 -3.52 -13.91 4.80
N ASP A 73 -2.74 -14.84 4.23
CA ASP A 73 -1.42 -15.19 4.75
C ASP A 73 -0.43 -14.05 4.56
N THR A 74 -0.46 -13.37 3.41
CA THR A 74 0.34 -12.15 3.20
C THR A 74 -0.03 -11.04 4.19
N LEU A 75 -1.32 -10.86 4.50
CA LEU A 75 -1.79 -9.86 5.45
C LEU A 75 -1.30 -10.18 6.87
N ARG A 76 -1.31 -11.47 7.26
CA ARG A 76 -0.75 -11.91 8.55
C ARG A 76 0.73 -11.57 8.66
N THR A 77 1.51 -11.81 7.59
CA THR A 77 2.93 -11.42 7.53
C THR A 77 3.11 -9.91 7.63
N ALA A 78 2.26 -9.14 6.95
CA ALA A 78 2.30 -7.68 7.02
C ALA A 78 2.04 -7.17 8.44
N LEU A 79 1.03 -7.72 9.13
CA LEU A 79 0.66 -7.37 10.50
C LEU A 79 1.71 -7.76 11.55
N ALA A 80 2.59 -8.72 11.24
CA ALA A 80 3.62 -9.21 12.17
C ALA A 80 4.94 -8.41 12.13
N GLY A 81 5.08 -7.44 11.23
CA GLY A 81 6.30 -6.63 11.08
C GLY A 81 6.00 -5.15 10.81
N ASP A 82 7.04 -4.33 10.75
CA ASP A 82 6.95 -2.87 10.70
C ASP A 82 7.77 -2.20 9.58
N ASP A 83 8.64 -2.94 8.88
CA ASP A 83 9.42 -2.40 7.76
C ASP A 83 8.51 -2.03 6.57
N LEU A 84 8.38 -0.72 6.33
CA LEU A 84 7.53 -0.17 5.26
C LEU A 84 8.11 -0.41 3.86
N ALA A 85 9.43 -0.51 3.72
CA ALA A 85 10.06 -0.74 2.43
C ALA A 85 9.90 -2.20 1.99
N GLU A 86 9.89 -3.13 2.96
CA GLU A 86 9.63 -4.56 2.74
C GLU A 86 8.17 -4.81 2.30
N MET A 87 7.20 -4.27 3.05
CA MET A 87 5.77 -4.43 2.75
C MET A 87 5.03 -3.09 2.85
N PRO A 88 4.92 -2.32 1.75
CA PRO A 88 4.36 -0.97 1.76
C PRO A 88 2.91 -0.85 2.27
N VAL A 89 2.12 -1.92 2.27
CA VAL A 89 0.81 -1.95 2.92
C VAL A 89 0.88 -1.60 4.42
N ARG A 90 2.00 -1.91 5.10
CA ARG A 90 2.24 -1.58 6.52
C ARG A 90 2.11 -0.09 6.80
N ALA A 91 2.35 0.76 5.81
CA ALA A 91 2.22 2.21 5.93
C ALA A 91 0.78 2.67 6.26
N PHE A 92 -0.20 1.79 6.04
CA PHE A 92 -1.63 2.00 6.25
C PHE A 92 -2.24 1.10 7.34
N LEU A 93 -1.50 0.09 7.85
CA LEU A 93 -1.96 -0.81 8.92
C LEU A 93 -1.96 -0.09 10.27
N ASN A 94 -3.01 0.67 10.53
CA ASN A 94 -3.23 1.39 11.78
C ASN A 94 -4.70 1.22 12.23
N PRO A 95 -5.06 1.62 13.47
CA PRO A 95 -6.41 1.37 14.01
C PRO A 95 -7.58 1.99 13.23
N SER A 96 -7.35 2.96 12.34
CA SER A 96 -8.42 3.54 11.51
C SER A 96 -8.72 2.76 10.23
N LEU A 97 -7.86 1.81 9.84
CA LEU A 97 -8.05 1.00 8.64
C LEU A 97 -9.06 -0.13 8.90
N GLU A 98 -10.15 -0.14 8.14
CA GLU A 98 -11.05 -1.28 8.10
C GLU A 98 -10.51 -2.34 7.12
N ILE A 99 -10.51 -3.61 7.53
CA ILE A 99 -10.05 -4.72 6.68
C ILE A 99 -11.22 -5.63 6.36
N TYR A 100 -11.49 -5.80 5.07
CA TYR A 100 -12.49 -6.73 4.54
C TYR A 100 -11.77 -7.86 3.81
N TRP A 101 -11.98 -9.09 4.29
CA TRP A 101 -11.47 -10.30 3.66
C TRP A 101 -12.60 -11.26 3.29
N CYS A 102 -12.46 -11.94 2.16
CA CYS A 102 -13.29 -13.07 1.79
C CYS A 102 -12.43 -14.24 1.27
N PRO A 103 -12.89 -15.49 1.42
CA PRO A 103 -12.20 -16.66 0.90
C PRO A 103 -12.04 -16.62 -0.63
#